data_AF-A0A2V8WGV0-F1
#
_entry.id   AF-A0A2V8WGV0-F1
#
_cell.length_a   1.000
_cell.length_b   1.000
_cell.length_c   1.000
_cell.angle_alpha   90.00
_cell.angle_beta   90.00
_cell.angle_gamma   90.00
#
_symmetry.space_group_name_H-M   'P 1'
#
loop_
_entity.id
_entity.type
_entity.pdbx_description
1 polymer ?
#
loop_
_entity_poly.entity_id
_entity_poly.type
_entity_poly.pdbx_seq_one_letter_code
_entity_poly.pdbx_strand_id
1 'polypeptide(L)'
;MAKMNVWKRMFPVRTHEGAVTQKVDAKSELRRTVLTCLLWEATFYEKGNDIAKRIAALAAENKPEVLAALAREARTKMQLRHAPLFLARELARRKGAGPLVAETLESVIQRADELGEFVALYWKEKK
;
A
#
# COMPACT_ATOMS: atom_id res chain seq x y z
N MET A 1 -33.10 -35.30 15.27
CA MET A 1 -32.82 -35.01 13.84
C MET A 1 -31.36 -34.61 13.71
N ALA A 2 -30.52 -35.40 13.05
CA ALA A 2 -29.10 -35.12 12.91
C ALA A 2 -28.88 -34.06 11.81
N LYS A 3 -28.21 -32.95 12.14
CA LYS A 3 -27.83 -31.91 11.19
C LYS A 3 -26.73 -32.46 10.28
N MET A 4 -27.02 -32.63 8.99
CA MET A 4 -26.03 -33.07 8.01
C MET A 4 -25.00 -31.95 7.83
N ASN A 5 -23.72 -32.28 8.02
CA ASN A 5 -22.62 -31.34 7.82
C ASN A 5 -22.42 -31.13 6.31
N VAL A 6 -23.16 -30.18 5.74
CA VAL A 6 -23.03 -29.81 4.33
C VAL A 6 -21.79 -28.95 4.14
N TRP A 7 -20.86 -29.42 3.30
CA TRP A 7 -19.69 -28.67 2.90
C TRP A 7 -20.12 -27.36 2.23
N LYS A 8 -19.85 -26.23 2.89
CA LYS A 8 -20.11 -24.91 2.36
C LYS A 8 -19.22 -24.72 1.14
N ARG A 9 -19.80 -24.66 -0.07
CA ARG A 9 -19.06 -24.29 -1.29
C ARG A 9 -18.43 -22.91 -1.06
N MET A 10 -17.14 -22.87 -0.76
CA MET A 10 -16.39 -21.62 -0.77
C MET A 10 -16.45 -21.11 -2.20
N PHE A 11 -17.07 -19.95 -2.41
CA PHE A 11 -16.96 -19.26 -3.70
C PHE A 11 -15.48 -18.94 -3.89
N PRO A 12 -14.80 -19.58 -4.87
CA PRO A 12 -13.40 -19.30 -5.09
C PRO A 12 -13.24 -17.85 -5.51
N VAL A 13 -12.20 -17.19 -5.01
CA VAL A 13 -11.84 -15.88 -5.56
C VAL A 13 -11.44 -16.07 -7.01
N ARG A 14 -11.85 -15.14 -7.85
CA ARG A 14 -11.57 -15.19 -9.28
C ARG A 14 -10.66 -14.04 -9.67
N THR A 15 -9.81 -14.27 -10.66
CA THR A 15 -9.06 -13.20 -11.32
C THR A 15 -10.00 -12.34 -12.16
N HIS A 16 -9.49 -11.23 -12.68
CA HIS A 16 -10.23 -10.36 -13.60
C HIS A 16 -10.77 -11.14 -14.83
N GLU A 17 -9.98 -12.09 -15.34
CA GLU A 17 -10.35 -12.98 -16.46
C GLU A 17 -11.15 -14.23 -16.02
N GLY A 18 -11.63 -14.28 -14.77
CA GLY A 18 -12.54 -15.33 -14.29
C GLY A 18 -11.89 -16.65 -13.85
N ALA A 19 -10.56 -16.76 -13.88
CA ALA A 19 -9.86 -17.95 -13.41
C ALA A 19 -9.88 -18.06 -11.88
N VAL A 20 -9.96 -19.28 -11.34
CA VAL A 20 -9.95 -19.52 -9.89
C VAL A 20 -8.56 -19.20 -9.30
N THR A 21 -8.55 -18.43 -8.20
CA THR A 21 -7.34 -18.05 -7.48
C THR A 21 -7.54 -18.14 -5.96
N GLN A 22 -6.42 -18.14 -5.22
CA GLN A 22 -6.42 -18.01 -3.77
C GLN A 22 -6.38 -16.54 -3.34
N LYS A 23 -6.96 -16.24 -2.17
CA LYS A 23 -6.81 -14.92 -1.54
C LYS A 23 -5.38 -14.76 -1.04
N VAL A 24 -4.78 -13.63 -1.35
CA VAL A 24 -3.50 -13.20 -0.79
C VAL A 24 -3.79 -12.40 0.49
N ASP A 25 -2.91 -12.52 1.49
CA ASP A 25 -2.99 -11.70 2.70
C ASP A 25 -2.78 -10.21 2.39
N ALA A 26 -3.47 -9.31 3.12
CA ALA A 26 -3.46 -7.87 2.85
C ALA A 26 -2.04 -7.26 2.91
N LYS A 27 -1.16 -7.80 3.77
CA LYS A 27 0.25 -7.37 3.85
C LYS A 27 1.03 -7.76 2.59
N SER A 28 0.86 -9.00 2.14
CA SER A 28 1.52 -9.52 0.95
C SER A 28 1.01 -8.84 -0.31
N GLU A 29 -0.28 -8.53 -0.36
CA GLU A 29 -0.89 -7.76 -1.45
C GLU A 29 -0.37 -6.32 -1.48
N LEU A 30 -0.29 -5.64 -0.34
CA LEU A 30 0.28 -4.29 -0.23
C LEU A 30 1.74 -4.28 -0.71
N ARG A 31 2.58 -5.20 -0.20
CA ARG A 31 4.00 -5.30 -0.58
C ARG A 31 4.15 -5.54 -2.07
N ARG A 32 3.39 -6.49 -2.65
CA ARG A 32 3.44 -6.75 -4.09
C ARG A 32 3.04 -5.51 -4.88
N THR A 33 1.92 -4.89 -4.52
CA THR A 33 1.40 -3.71 -5.21
C THR A 33 2.40 -2.56 -5.18
N VAL A 34 2.98 -2.25 -4.03
CA VAL A 34 3.94 -1.13 -3.87
C VAL A 34 5.24 -1.41 -4.64
N LEU A 35 5.79 -2.61 -4.51
CA LEU A 35 7.12 -2.91 -5.08
C LEU A 35 7.11 -3.13 -6.58
N THR A 36 5.97 -3.49 -7.18
CA THR A 36 5.84 -3.65 -8.63
C THR A 36 5.19 -2.46 -9.32
N CYS A 37 4.88 -1.39 -8.58
CA CYS A 37 4.15 -0.24 -9.11
C CYS A 37 5.09 0.83 -9.65
N LEU A 38 4.83 1.25 -10.89
CA LEU A 38 5.20 2.57 -11.40
C LEU A 38 4.10 3.54 -10.98
N LEU A 39 4.27 4.15 -9.81
CA LEU A 39 3.21 4.95 -9.20
C LEU A 39 2.81 6.11 -10.11
N TRP A 40 1.51 6.29 -10.30
CA TRP A 40 0.90 7.29 -11.19
C TRP A 40 1.02 7.02 -12.68
N GLU A 41 1.64 5.92 -13.09
CA GLU A 41 1.62 5.46 -14.48
C GLU A 41 0.41 4.55 -14.76
N ALA A 42 -0.10 4.59 -15.99
CA ALA A 42 -1.10 3.63 -16.43
C ALA A 42 -0.41 2.30 -16.72
N THR A 43 -0.82 1.25 -16.01
CA THR A 43 -0.42 -0.13 -16.30
C THR A 43 -1.45 -0.79 -17.22
N PHE A 44 -1.10 -1.95 -17.77
CA PHE A 44 -1.98 -2.71 -18.67
C PHE A 44 -3.34 -3.05 -18.05
N TYR A 45 -3.41 -3.23 -16.73
CA TYR A 45 -4.63 -3.63 -16.01
C TYR A 45 -5.27 -2.53 -15.17
N GLU A 46 -4.51 -1.50 -14.76
CA GLU A 46 -4.98 -0.46 -13.84
C GLU A 46 -4.44 0.93 -14.22
N LYS A 47 -5.29 1.96 -14.13
CA LYS A 47 -4.87 3.36 -14.29
C LYS A 47 -4.07 3.79 -13.05
N GLY A 48 -3.11 4.70 -13.21
CA GLY A 48 -2.24 5.15 -12.10
C GLY A 48 -3.00 5.71 -10.88
N ASN A 49 -4.14 6.37 -11.10
CA ASN A 49 -5.00 6.86 -10.00
C ASN A 49 -5.70 5.73 -9.24
N ASP A 50 -5.98 4.60 -9.89
CA ASP A 50 -6.65 3.47 -9.27
C ASP A 50 -5.66 2.67 -8.41
N ILE A 51 -4.41 2.57 -8.85
CA ILE A 51 -3.34 1.97 -8.06
C ILE A 51 -3.09 2.76 -6.76
N ALA A 52 -3.05 4.10 -6.83
CA ALA A 52 -2.88 4.93 -5.64
C ALA A 52 -4.03 4.75 -4.64
N LYS A 53 -5.28 4.67 -5.12
CA LYS A 53 -6.45 4.39 -4.28
C LYS A 53 -6.38 2.99 -3.65
N ARG A 54 -5.95 1.99 -4.42
CA ARG A 54 -5.77 0.61 -3.93
C ARG A 54 -4.70 0.54 -2.86
N ILE A 55 -3.55 1.20 -3.07
CA ILE A 55 -2.50 1.29 -2.06
C ILE A 55 -3.03 1.97 -0.79
N ALA A 56 -3.81 3.05 -0.90
CA ALA A 56 -4.40 3.71 0.27
C ALA A 56 -5.40 2.80 1.02
N ALA A 57 -6.24 2.04 0.30
CA ALA A 57 -7.15 1.08 0.91
C ALA A 57 -6.40 -0.06 1.64
N LEU A 58 -5.45 -0.68 0.95
CA LEU A 58 -4.59 -1.72 1.54
C LEU A 58 -3.75 -1.16 2.70
N ALA A 59 -3.30 0.09 2.59
CA ALA A 59 -2.60 0.76 3.67
C ALA A 59 -3.50 0.81 4.90
N ALA A 60 -4.75 1.27 4.79
CA ALA A 60 -5.69 1.36 5.91
C ALA A 60 -5.94 0.01 6.63
N GLU A 61 -5.94 -1.10 5.90
CA GLU A 61 -6.12 -2.45 6.45
C GLU A 61 -4.89 -2.98 7.22
N ASN A 62 -3.71 -2.47 6.90
CA ASN A 62 -2.46 -2.92 7.50
C ASN A 62 -2.12 -2.15 8.78
N LYS A 63 -1.22 -2.70 9.61
CA LYS A 63 -0.73 -2.02 10.81
C LYS A 63 0.28 -0.90 10.45
N PRO A 64 0.40 0.18 11.27
CA PRO A 64 1.35 1.26 11.02
C PRO A 64 2.80 0.79 10.86
N GLU A 65 3.21 -0.22 11.63
CA GLU A 65 4.58 -0.76 11.62
C GLU A 65 4.91 -1.47 10.31
N VAL A 66 3.89 -2.10 9.69
CA VAL A 66 4.03 -2.75 8.39
C VAL A 66 4.25 -1.70 7.29
N LEU A 67 3.52 -0.59 7.36
CA LEU A 67 3.66 0.53 6.42
C LEU A 67 5.04 1.18 6.54
N ALA A 68 5.48 1.46 7.76
CA ALA A 68 6.81 2.01 8.04
C ALA A 68 7.93 1.10 7.50
N ALA A 69 7.87 -0.19 7.82
CA ALA A 69 8.87 -1.15 7.36
C ALA A 69 8.89 -1.27 5.82
N LEU A 70 7.71 -1.29 5.18
CA LEU A 70 7.60 -1.37 3.73
C LEU A 70 8.09 -0.10 3.04
N ALA A 71 7.79 1.09 3.59
CA ALA A 71 8.29 2.36 3.05
C ALA A 71 9.83 2.40 3.09
N ARG A 72 10.43 1.96 4.20
CA ARG A 72 11.89 1.85 4.32
C ARG A 72 12.48 0.83 3.36
N GLU A 73 11.87 -0.35 3.21
CA GLU A 73 12.28 -1.36 2.23
C GLU A 73 12.23 -0.81 0.80
N ALA A 74 11.12 -0.17 0.44
CA ALA A 74 10.88 0.38 -0.88
C ALA A 74 11.89 1.48 -1.24
N ARG A 75 12.31 2.31 -0.26
CA ARG A 75 13.34 3.32 -0.47
C ARG A 75 14.74 2.72 -0.53
N THR A 76 15.13 1.94 0.48
CA THR A 76 16.53 1.55 0.69
C THR A 76 16.96 0.40 -0.21
N LYS A 77 16.09 -0.60 -0.42
CA LYS A 77 16.44 -1.79 -1.21
C LYS A 77 15.98 -1.70 -2.66
N MET A 78 14.78 -1.16 -2.87
CA MET A 78 14.15 -1.10 -4.20
C MET A 78 14.34 0.24 -4.90
N GLN A 79 14.90 1.24 -4.19
CA GLN A 79 15.24 2.57 -4.73
C GLN A 79 14.06 3.27 -5.43
N LEU A 80 12.83 3.02 -4.97
CA LEU A 80 11.65 3.68 -5.51
C LEU A 80 11.61 5.14 -5.06
N ARG A 81 11.09 6.03 -5.93
CA ARG A 81 11.03 7.48 -5.66
C ARG A 81 9.72 7.88 -4.98
N HIS A 82 8.58 7.72 -5.65
CA HIS A 82 7.31 8.25 -5.16
C HIS A 82 6.51 7.27 -4.28
N ALA A 83 6.66 5.96 -4.50
CA ALA A 83 5.94 4.94 -3.74
C ALA A 83 6.24 4.96 -2.22
N PRO A 84 7.51 5.10 -1.77
CA PRO A 84 7.83 5.25 -0.36
C PRO A 84 7.23 6.51 0.27
N LEU A 85 7.24 7.63 -0.45
CA LEU A 85 6.67 8.90 0.00
C LEU A 85 5.14 8.80 0.16
N PHE A 86 4.47 8.09 -0.74
CA PHE A 86 3.04 7.84 -0.65
C PHE A 86 2.69 6.96 0.56
N LEU A 87 3.46 5.91 0.85
CA LEU A 87 3.26 5.11 2.06
C LEU A 87 3.51 5.91 3.35
N ALA A 88 4.56 6.73 3.37
CA ALA A 88 4.82 7.63 4.49
C ALA A 88 3.68 8.62 4.71
N ARG A 89 3.02 9.09 3.64
CA ARG A 89 1.83 9.94 3.73
C ARG A 89 0.66 9.21 4.36
N GLU A 90 0.37 7.99 3.91
CA GLU A 90 -0.71 7.18 4.49
C GLU A 90 -0.45 6.86 5.97
N LEU A 91 0.81 6.67 6.34
CA LEU A 91 1.22 6.52 7.73
C LEU A 91 1.00 7.81 8.54
N ALA A 92 1.37 8.98 7.99
CA ALA A 92 1.23 10.29 8.62
C ALA A 92 -0.22 10.68 8.91
N ARG A 93 -1.17 10.13 8.17
CA ARG A 93 -2.61 10.34 8.37
C ARG A 93 -3.20 9.52 9.53
N ARG A 94 -2.42 8.60 10.12
CA ARG A 94 -2.87 7.79 11.26
C ARG A 94 -2.70 8.55 12.57
N LYS A 95 -3.76 8.53 13.39
CA LYS A 95 -3.69 9.05 14.76
C LYS A 95 -2.71 8.24 15.60
N GLY A 96 -1.85 8.92 16.36
CA GLY A 96 -0.91 8.29 17.30
C GLY A 96 0.36 7.69 16.66
N ALA A 97 0.57 7.84 15.35
CA ALA A 97 1.75 7.31 14.66
C ALA A 97 2.94 8.29 14.60
N GLY A 98 2.88 9.44 15.29
CA GLY A 98 3.85 10.55 15.15
C GLY A 98 5.33 10.14 15.21
N PRO A 99 5.79 9.43 16.26
CA PRO A 99 7.19 8.98 16.36
C PRO A 99 7.60 8.05 15.20
N LEU A 100 6.71 7.11 14.85
CA LEU A 100 6.97 6.15 13.77
C LEU A 100 7.01 6.84 12.39
N VAL A 101 6.20 7.88 12.20
CA VAL A 101 6.20 8.71 10.99
C VAL A 101 7.52 9.45 10.86
N ALA A 102 8.00 10.07 11.94
CA ALA A 102 9.27 10.79 11.96
C ALA A 102 10.45 9.87 11.58
N GLU A 103 10.57 8.71 12.24
CA GLU A 103 11.60 7.70 11.95
C GLU A 103 11.49 7.18 10.50
N THR A 104 10.27 6.98 10.00
CA THR A 104 10.07 6.54 8.62
C THR A 104 10.48 7.61 7.62
N LEU A 105 10.13 8.88 7.86
CA LEU A 105 10.48 10.00 6.98
C LEU A 105 11.98 10.24 6.93
N GLU A 106 12.69 10.14 8.06
CA GLU A 106 14.15 10.24 8.11
C GLU A 106 14.83 9.19 7.21
N SER A 107 14.31 7.95 7.21
CA SER A 107 14.86 6.89 6.37
C SER A 107 14.46 7.00 4.89
N VAL A 108 13.27 7.54 4.61
CA VAL A 108 12.71 7.62 3.27
C VAL A 108 13.24 8.84 2.49
N ILE A 109 13.37 10.00 3.15
CA ILE A 109 13.87 11.23 2.54
C ILE A 109 15.39 11.16 2.49
N GLN A 110 15.93 10.93 1.29
CA GLN A 110 17.38 10.85 1.07
C GLN A 110 17.88 12.00 0.18
N ARG A 111 16.98 12.81 -0.38
CA ARG A 111 17.30 13.96 -1.21
C ARG A 111 16.50 15.20 -0.79
N ALA A 112 17.07 16.38 -1.03
CA ALA A 112 16.47 17.65 -0.64
C ALA A 112 15.11 17.94 -1.30
N ASP A 113 14.88 17.43 -2.52
CA ASP A 113 13.62 17.62 -3.24
C ASP A 113 12.44 16.80 -2.67
N GLU A 114 12.75 15.66 -2.04
CA GLU A 114 11.74 14.69 -1.58
C GLU A 114 10.87 15.22 -0.44
N LEU A 115 11.40 16.13 0.39
CA LEU A 115 10.61 16.78 1.44
C LEU A 115 9.52 17.68 0.83
N GLY A 116 9.86 18.44 -0.20
CA GLY A 116 8.89 19.28 -0.91
C GLY A 116 7.83 18.44 -1.61
N GLU A 117 8.23 17.34 -2.25
CA GLU A 117 7.31 16.38 -2.84
C GLU A 117 6.37 15.75 -1.81
N PHE A 118 6.88 15.38 -0.63
CA PHE A 118 6.08 14.82 0.45
C PHE A 118 5.00 15.80 0.94
N VAL A 119 5.38 17.05 1.19
CA VAL A 119 4.45 18.10 1.62
C VAL A 119 3.39 18.35 0.55
N ALA A 120 3.80 18.46 -0.71
CA ALA A 120 2.87 18.62 -1.83
C ALA A 120 1.88 17.44 -1.92
N LEU A 121 2.36 16.22 -1.74
CA LEU A 121 1.56 15.00 -1.76
C LEU A 121 0.58 14.91 -0.57
N TYR A 122 1.01 15.35 0.61
CA TYR A 122 0.20 15.41 1.83
C TYR A 122 -0.99 16.36 1.65
N TRP A 123 -0.72 17.59 1.18
CA TRP A 123 -1.73 18.63 0.99
C TRP A 123 -2.57 18.49 -0.28
N LYS A 124 -2.20 17.62 -1.22
CA LYS A 124 -2.89 17.43 -2.51
C LYS A 124 -4.40 17.20 -2.38
N GLU A 125 -4.83 16.53 -1.31
CA GLU A 125 -6.23 16.19 -1.08
C GLU A 125 -6.97 17.20 -0.18
N LYS A 126 -6.32 18.30 0.23
CA LYS A 126 -6.87 19.31 1.17
C LYS A 126 -7.46 18.69 2.46
N LYS A 127 -6.84 17.61 2.92
CA LYS A 127 -7.16 16.86 4.14
C LYS A 127 -5.91 16.80 4.99
#